data_AF-A0A969ZNS3-F1
#
_entry.id   AF-A0A969ZNS3-F1
#
_cell.length_a   1.000
_cell.length_b   1.000
_cell.length_c   1.000
_cell.angle_alpha   90.00
_cell.angle_beta   90.00
_cell.angle_gamma   90.00
#
_symmetry.space_group_name_H-M   'P 1'
#
loop_
_entity.id
_entity.type
_entity.pdbx_description
1 polymer ?
#
loop_
_entity_poly.entity_id
_entity_poly.type
_entity_poly.pdbx_seq_one_letter_code
_entity_poly.pdbx_strand_id
1 'polypeptide(L)'
;MFRLAREYKPYTIGIIFIIILLFIQAVTELALPEYMSNIVNIGIEQNGIQNTVPVVIKREDMDRIKLFIDKETRELVEDNYKLIDKNDLNREEYEKLLKEYPIINTEDLYILNTKSKKV
;
A
#
# COMPACT_ATOMS: atom_id res chain seq x y z
N MET A 1 17.75 -20.16 -49.00
CA MET A 1 17.62 -19.02 -48.06
C MET A 1 18.16 -19.28 -46.63
N PHE A 2 18.92 -20.36 -46.38
CA PHE A 2 19.47 -20.67 -45.03
C PHE A 2 20.86 -20.07 -44.73
N ARG A 3 21.46 -19.34 -45.68
CA ARG A 3 22.80 -18.73 -45.47
C ARG A 3 22.77 -17.51 -44.54
N LEU A 4 21.65 -16.78 -44.50
CA LEU A 4 21.46 -15.67 -43.55
C LEU A 4 21.42 -16.17 -42.09
N ALA A 5 20.91 -17.39 -41.85
CA ALA A 5 20.73 -17.99 -40.52
C ALA A 5 22.01 -18.06 -39.66
N ARG A 6 23.16 -18.07 -40.32
CA ARG A 6 24.47 -18.21 -39.68
C ARG A 6 25.06 -16.89 -39.21
N GLU A 7 24.68 -15.78 -39.84
CA GLU A 7 25.30 -14.46 -39.63
C GLU A 7 24.76 -13.73 -38.38
N TYR A 8 23.51 -14.00 -37.97
CA TYR A 8 22.94 -13.41 -36.74
C TYR A 8 23.15 -14.25 -35.49
N LYS A 9 23.69 -15.48 -35.59
CA LYS A 9 24.05 -16.32 -34.44
C LYS A 9 24.86 -15.58 -33.35
N PRO A 10 25.92 -14.81 -33.65
CA PRO A 10 26.66 -14.09 -32.62
C PRO A 10 25.88 -12.91 -32.01
N TYR A 11 24.87 -12.38 -32.72
CA TYR A 11 24.05 -11.25 -32.27
C TYR A 11 22.74 -11.67 -31.59
N THR A 12 22.49 -12.97 -31.44
CA THR A 12 21.28 -13.52 -30.79
C THR A 12 21.05 -12.96 -29.39
N ILE A 13 22.12 -12.79 -28.61
CA ILE A 13 22.06 -12.18 -27.27
C ILE A 13 21.56 -10.73 -27.35
N GLY A 14 22.10 -9.95 -28.28
CA GLY A 14 21.68 -8.56 -28.50
C GLY A 14 20.22 -8.45 -28.96
N ILE A 15 19.78 -9.36 -29.83
CA ILE A 15 18.39 -9.42 -30.28
C ILE A 15 17.45 -9.73 -29.11
N ILE A 16 17.80 -10.71 -28.26
CA ILE A 16 17.01 -11.04 -27.06
C ILE A 16 16.96 -9.84 -26.10
N PHE A 17 18.07 -9.15 -25.90
CA PHE A 17 18.13 -7.96 -25.04
C PHE A 17 17.20 -6.84 -25.54
N ILE A 18 17.22 -6.56 -26.85
CA ILE A 18 16.32 -5.57 -27.47
C ILE A 18 14.86 -5.99 -27.26
N ILE A 19 14.52 -7.26 -27.45
CA ILE A 19 13.16 -7.77 -27.22
C ILE A 19 12.74 -7.53 -25.76
N ILE A 20 13.61 -7.81 -24.78
CA ILE A 20 13.33 -7.54 -23.36
C ILE A 20 13.09 -6.04 -23.12
N LEU A 21 13.93 -5.18 -23.67
CA LEU A 21 13.76 -3.73 -23.54
C LEU A 21 12.44 -3.24 -24.14
N LEU A 22 12.02 -3.79 -25.28
CA LEU A 22 10.73 -3.48 -25.89
C LEU A 22 9.55 -3.90 -25.01
N PHE A 23 9.65 -5.03 -24.31
CA PHE A 23 8.64 -5.42 -23.32
C PHE A 23 8.59 -4.46 -22.12
N ILE A 24 9.76 -4.06 -21.59
CA ILE A 24 9.82 -3.08 -20.50
C ILE A 24 9.21 -1.75 -20.95
N GLN A 25 9.52 -1.31 -22.17
CA GLN A 25 8.94 -0.11 -22.76
C GLN A 25 7.41 -0.22 -22.83
N ALA A 26 6.87 -1.31 -23.37
CA ALA A 26 5.44 -1.52 -23.49
C ALA A 26 4.73 -1.54 -22.11
N VAL A 27 5.33 -2.16 -21.10
CA VAL A 27 4.80 -2.14 -19.72
C VAL A 27 4.80 -0.72 -19.15
N THR A 28 5.87 0.05 -19.41
CA THR A 28 5.97 1.44 -18.94
C THR A 28 4.94 2.36 -19.61
N GLU A 29 4.71 2.19 -20.92
CA GLU A 29 3.66 2.91 -21.65
C GLU A 29 2.25 2.56 -21.13
N LEU A 30 2.01 1.30 -20.77
CA LEU A 30 0.73 0.86 -20.19
C LEU A 30 0.52 1.37 -18.75
N ALA A 31 1.61 1.58 -18.00
CA ALA A 31 1.57 2.14 -16.64
C ALA A 31 1.41 3.68 -16.61
N LEU A 32 1.73 4.38 -17.70
CA LEU A 32 1.67 5.85 -17.75
C LEU A 32 0.25 6.41 -17.51
N PRO A 33 -0.83 5.86 -18.12
CA PRO A 33 -2.20 6.25 -17.79
C PRO A 33 -2.58 6.02 -16.32
N GLU A 34 -2.08 4.93 -15.73
CA GLU A 34 -2.31 4.62 -14.32
C GLU A 34 -1.65 5.66 -13.40
N TYR A 35 -0.40 6.06 -13.68
CA TYR A 35 0.25 7.14 -12.94
C TYR A 35 -0.50 8.47 -13.08
N MET A 36 -0.98 8.81 -14.28
CA MET A 36 -1.81 10.00 -14.47
C MET A 36 -3.10 9.92 -13.65
N SER A 37 -3.79 8.77 -13.69
CA SER A 37 -5.01 8.54 -12.90
C SER A 37 -4.75 8.69 -11.41
N ASN A 38 -3.61 8.19 -10.91
CA ASN A 38 -3.24 8.33 -9.51
C ASN A 38 -2.91 9.79 -9.14
N ILE A 39 -2.20 10.53 -10.00
CA ILE A 39 -1.92 11.95 -9.76
C ILE A 39 -3.21 12.76 -9.60
N VAL A 40 -4.20 12.51 -10.47
CA VAL A 40 -5.47 13.23 -10.40
C VAL A 40 -6.31 12.72 -9.24
N ASN A 41 -6.63 11.43 -9.19
CA ASN A 41 -7.57 10.89 -8.22
C ASN A 41 -7.03 10.96 -6.79
N ILE A 42 -5.80 10.49 -6.58
CA ILE A 42 -5.19 10.47 -5.24
C ILE A 42 -4.65 11.86 -4.91
N GLY A 43 -3.92 12.48 -5.82
CA GLY A 43 -3.25 13.75 -5.55
C GLY A 43 -4.21 14.93 -5.45
N ILE A 44 -4.97 15.19 -6.52
CA ILE A 44 -5.82 16.38 -6.64
C ILE A 44 -7.20 16.14 -6.01
N GLU A 45 -7.92 15.09 -6.41
CA GLU A 45 -9.29 14.84 -5.97
C GLU A 45 -9.33 14.44 -4.49
N GLN A 46 -8.49 13.50 -4.07
CA GLN A 46 -8.42 13.01 -2.70
C GLN A 46 -7.42 13.79 -1.83
N ASN A 47 -6.82 14.88 -2.33
CA ASN A 47 -5.86 15.70 -1.58
C ASN A 47 -4.69 14.90 -0.95
N GLY A 48 -4.21 13.88 -1.65
CA GLY A 48 -3.14 12.98 -1.21
C GLY A 48 -3.59 11.80 -0.36
N ILE A 49 -4.89 11.65 -0.08
CA ILE A 49 -5.43 10.54 0.70
C ILE A 49 -5.59 9.31 -0.21
N GLN A 50 -4.60 8.40 -0.18
CA GLN A 50 -4.64 7.16 -0.95
C GLN A 50 -5.74 6.20 -0.51
N ASN A 51 -5.92 6.07 0.80
CA ASN A 51 -6.85 5.13 1.40
C ASN A 51 -7.90 5.91 2.18
N THR A 52 -9.17 5.71 1.84
CA THR A 52 -10.29 6.34 2.56
C THR A 52 -10.39 5.84 4.01
N VAL A 53 -9.92 4.62 4.27
CA VAL A 53 -9.91 4.02 5.62
C VAL A 53 -8.52 4.19 6.23
N PRO A 54 -8.39 4.88 7.38
CA PRO A 54 -7.10 5.08 8.02
C PRO A 54 -6.57 3.77 8.61
N VAL A 55 -5.29 3.48 8.32
CA VAL A 55 -4.61 2.28 8.83
C VAL A 55 -4.34 2.37 10.33
N VAL A 56 -4.03 3.58 10.82
CA VAL A 56 -3.74 3.85 12.22
C VAL A 56 -4.52 5.08 12.66
N ILE A 57 -5.14 5.01 13.83
CA ILE A 57 -5.93 6.09 14.42
C ILE A 57 -5.49 6.23 15.89
N LYS A 58 -5.35 7.47 16.37
CA LYS A 58 -5.10 7.70 17.79
C LYS A 58 -6.29 7.27 18.62
N ARG A 59 -6.06 6.80 19.84
CA ARG A 59 -7.14 6.45 20.76
C ARG A 59 -8.15 7.59 20.94
N GLU A 60 -7.67 8.81 21.17
CA GLU A 60 -8.54 9.98 21.36
C GLU A 60 -9.41 10.25 20.13
N ASP A 61 -8.84 10.17 18.93
CA ASP A 61 -9.57 10.41 17.68
C ASP A 61 -10.60 9.31 17.41
N MET A 62 -10.26 8.05 17.69
CA MET A 62 -11.20 6.93 17.61
C MET A 62 -12.36 7.11 18.59
N ASP A 63 -12.07 7.51 19.83
CA ASP A 63 -13.09 7.75 20.84
C ASP A 63 -14.03 8.89 20.42
N ARG A 64 -13.49 9.95 19.79
CA ARG A 64 -14.31 11.02 19.17
C ARG A 64 -15.17 10.48 18.04
N ILE A 65 -14.63 9.68 17.12
CA ILE A 65 -15.39 9.08 16.01
C ILE A 65 -16.54 8.23 16.56
N LYS A 66 -16.29 7.44 17.61
CA LYS A 66 -17.29 6.60 18.25
C LYS A 66 -18.49 7.39 18.79
N LEU A 67 -18.36 8.68 19.09
CA LEU A 67 -19.47 9.53 19.56
C LEU A 67 -20.50 9.86 18.46
N PHE A 68 -20.09 9.82 17.19
CA PHE A 68 -20.92 10.24 16.06
C PHE A 68 -21.52 9.09 15.24
N ILE A 69 -21.08 7.86 15.50
CA ILE A 69 -21.56 6.65 14.79
C ILE A 69 -22.63 5.92 15.60
N ASP A 70 -23.50 5.20 14.92
CA ASP A 70 -24.51 4.35 15.52
C ASP A 70 -23.91 3.04 16.07
N LYS A 71 -24.74 2.24 16.75
CA LYS A 71 -24.30 1.02 17.42
C LYS A 71 -23.80 -0.06 16.45
N GLU A 72 -24.45 -0.23 15.31
CA GLU A 72 -24.08 -1.23 14.30
C GLU A 72 -22.72 -0.87 13.68
N THR A 73 -22.54 0.40 13.33
CA THR A 73 -21.25 0.91 12.84
C THR A 73 -20.15 0.81 13.90
N ARG A 74 -20.47 1.02 15.19
CA ARG A 74 -19.49 0.88 16.28
C ARG A 74 -18.99 -0.56 16.42
N GLU A 75 -19.89 -1.55 16.39
CA GLU A 75 -19.52 -2.97 16.42
C GLU A 75 -18.61 -3.31 15.23
N LEU A 76 -18.94 -2.82 14.03
CA LEU A 76 -18.11 -3.01 12.84
C LEU A 76 -16.69 -2.43 13.00
N VAL A 77 -16.57 -1.24 13.57
CA VAL A 77 -15.26 -0.59 13.81
C VAL A 77 -14.46 -1.38 14.85
N GLU A 78 -15.08 -1.82 15.93
CA GLU A 78 -14.38 -2.60 16.98
C GLU A 78 -13.92 -3.98 16.49
N ASP A 79 -14.65 -4.60 15.57
CA ASP A 79 -14.25 -5.86 14.94
C ASP A 79 -13.08 -5.70 13.96
N ASN A 80 -12.92 -4.51 13.37
CA ASN A 80 -11.91 -4.25 12.34
C ASN A 80 -10.72 -3.40 12.83
N TYR A 81 -10.74 -2.87 14.05
CA TYR A 81 -9.62 -2.12 14.64
C TYR A 81 -9.20 -2.71 15.97
N LYS A 82 -7.90 -3.01 16.09
CA LYS A 82 -7.30 -3.49 17.33
C LYS A 82 -6.65 -2.33 18.08
N LEU A 83 -7.02 -2.14 19.35
CA LEU A 83 -6.28 -1.25 20.24
C LEU A 83 -4.95 -1.90 20.60
N ILE A 84 -3.88 -1.14 20.46
CA ILE A 84 -2.52 -1.55 20.77
C ILE A 84 -2.04 -0.73 21.95
N ASP A 85 -1.92 -1.39 23.11
CA ASP A 85 -1.24 -0.89 24.30
C ASP A 85 0.20 -1.44 24.31
N LYS A 86 1.13 -0.67 24.90
CA LYS A 86 2.53 -1.09 25.10
C LYS A 86 2.66 -2.43 25.82
N ASN A 87 1.69 -2.79 26.65
CA ASN A 87 1.72 -4.00 27.47
C ASN A 87 1.18 -5.25 26.76
N ASP A 88 0.42 -5.09 25.67
CA ASP A 88 -0.23 -6.19 24.94
C ASP A 88 0.61 -6.74 23.77
N LEU A 89 1.75 -6.11 23.48
CA LEU A 89 2.62 -6.47 22.36
C LEU A 89 3.82 -7.31 22.80
N ASN A 90 4.19 -8.28 21.96
CA ASN A 90 5.49 -8.92 22.07
C ASN A 90 6.60 -7.90 21.73
N ARG A 91 7.79 -8.06 22.32
CA ARG A 91 8.91 -7.13 22.17
C ARG A 91 9.31 -6.89 20.71
N GLU A 92 9.30 -7.93 19.89
CA GLU A 92 9.63 -7.84 18.46
C GLU A 92 8.59 -7.02 17.67
N GLU A 93 7.31 -7.19 17.98
CA GLU A 93 6.21 -6.52 17.31
C GLU A 93 6.14 -5.04 17.71
N TYR A 94 6.41 -4.75 18.99
CA TYR A 94 6.56 -3.39 19.49
C TYR A 94 7.71 -2.64 18.81
N GLU A 95 8.90 -3.24 18.71
CA GLU A 95 10.06 -2.63 18.04
C GLU A 95 9.80 -2.34 16.56
N LYS A 96 9.04 -3.21 15.88
CA LYS A 96 8.64 -2.99 14.48
C LYS A 96 7.68 -1.81 14.38
N LEU A 97 6.63 -1.78 15.21
CA LEU A 97 5.64 -0.71 15.20
C LEU A 97 6.22 0.62 15.66
N LEU A 98 7.17 0.64 16.57
CA LEU A 98 7.84 1.87 17.02
C LEU A 98 8.65 2.53 15.89
N LYS A 99 9.25 1.73 14.99
CA LYS A 99 9.97 2.25 13.81
C LYS A 99 9.01 2.90 12.81
N GLU A 100 7.83 2.33 12.64
CA GLU A 100 6.84 2.78 11.66
C GLU A 100 5.98 3.93 12.22
N TYR A 101 5.61 3.87 13.50
CA TYR A 101 4.76 4.80 14.23
C TYR A 101 5.38 5.20 15.58
N PRO A 102 6.32 6.19 15.61
CA PRO A 102 7.01 6.60 16.85
C PRO A 102 6.08 7.08 17.96
N ILE A 103 4.87 7.53 17.60
CA ILE A 103 3.86 8.05 18.53
C ILE A 103 3.27 6.98 19.46
N ILE A 104 3.46 5.69 19.16
CA ILE A 104 3.09 4.58 20.05
C ILE A 104 3.83 4.63 21.40
N ASN A 105 4.91 5.41 21.50
CA ASN A 105 5.58 5.66 22.77
C ASN A 105 4.86 6.70 23.65
N THR A 106 3.96 7.51 23.09
CA THR A 106 3.28 8.57 23.85
C THR A 106 1.79 8.33 23.98
N GLU A 107 1.16 7.69 22.99
CA GLU A 107 -0.29 7.48 22.92
C GLU A 107 -0.61 6.06 22.45
N ASP A 108 -1.74 5.52 22.92
CA ASP A 108 -2.27 4.25 22.42
C ASP A 108 -2.86 4.44 21.02
N LEU A 109 -2.72 3.41 20.18
CA LEU A 109 -3.13 3.44 18.79
C LEU A 109 -4.13 2.34 18.47
N TYR A 110 -5.14 2.67 17.68
CA TYR A 110 -5.98 1.71 16.98
C TYR A 110 -5.35 1.40 15.63
N ILE A 111 -5.06 0.13 15.36
CA ILE A 111 -4.52 -0.33 14.08
C ILE A 111 -5.58 -1.17 13.37
N LEU A 112 -5.79 -0.89 12.09
CA LEU A 112 -6.71 -1.62 11.22
C LEU A 112 -6.28 -3.10 11.14
N ASN A 113 -7.17 -3.98 11.60
CA ASN A 113 -7.02 -5.44 11.63
C ASN A 113 -8.14 -6.07 10.79
N THR A 114 -8.08 -5.87 9.48
CA THR A 114 -9.05 -6.46 8.54
C THR A 114 -8.45 -7.65 7.79
N LYS A 115 -9.28 -8.65 7.50
CA LYS A 115 -8.93 -9.76 6.61
C LYS A 115 -8.93 -9.36 5.13
N SER A 116 -9.52 -8.21 4.78
CA SER A 116 -9.59 -7.71 3.42
C SER A 116 -8.37 -6.87 3.09
N LYS A 117 -7.47 -7.41 2.26
CA LYS A 117 -6.22 -6.75 1.84
C LYS A 117 -6.42 -5.62 0.80
N LYS A 118 -7.66 -5.15 0.63
CA LYS A 118 -8.02 -4.08 -0.30
C LYS A 118 -8.79 -3.01 0.46
N VAL A 119 -8.07 -1.99 0.88
CA VAL A 119 -8.54 -0.61 0.87
C VAL A 119 -7.69 0.09 -0.16
#